data_AF-A0A2N1R4H4-F1
#
_entry.id   AF-A0A2N1R4H4-F1
#
_cell.length_a   1.000
_cell.length_b   1.000
_cell.length_c   1.000
_cell.angle_alpha   90.00
_cell.angle_beta   90.00
_cell.angle_gamma   90.00
#
_symmetry.space_group_name_H-M   'P 1'
#
loop_
_entity.id
_entity.type
_entity.pdbx_description
1 polymer ?
#
loop_
_entity_poly.entity_id
_entity_poly.type
_entity_poly.pdbx_seq_one_letter_code
_entity_poly.pdbx_strand_id
1 'polypeptide(L)'
;MARDIDAYQLLKTFTSRNKTYVVEYLAFSQAIQRQAKSYDQSDPFYRDLALHPDGILIPKLFQLARDKRISLQSVGNRIDLILLPEAFTEAVYAEYRRIEENPDIPFPEEDSLRMPVPPEWIQAVSVESDLPSLIDVEGDRNVPLYRLLFPEGFRPFVVLSAAVGDKLLEYAALKIRNYLRKGSNKDFIQQRLAGAFSGKERMVKDSLTSIMIRPFDAVQEMRQGSGEFSYSFWAYLTTAIRKDLSSKGDPGPDDIAAYQASYIVDVYNNHYKNRSQRLQERETAIKMLSSLLRKPPFLYTIEDIIDFRDSQGRPLLGKYTREELEQWIQERTTQAPEGMLPEILLIGTGHAKGRLIAKDTLLPFLVKALREARTAIKALITRDWRDILADFSSGLAMEDDAAFRTELEKRLEVHSPILLGILQTALPPLVYQEFRGVKDASPELERCFGGDKVAGPDVLLDLDRKRLLSDVRMLLPFWYSLPFVAAIMGLFSRKRKRRSAKRAGATVSPRLDEAEASGGQAVNSRAAEFGQMARAAEKKMLPQGQTLEDYLVSLSSRWNTLLDPVAKANLREDINSLVRDFVRTTLRSMRPSSFTPERIERMAATIADRPNLMRIRNHTALEEYVKLYIIKLLKR
;
A
#
# COMPACT_ATOMS: atom_id res chain seq x y z
N MET A 1 29.62 40.74 32.81
CA MET A 1 29.07 39.37 32.96
C MET A 1 30.05 38.61 33.83
N ALA A 2 29.65 38.17 35.02
CA ALA A 2 30.54 37.45 35.92
C ALA A 2 31.00 36.16 35.22
N ARG A 3 32.33 35.95 35.12
CA ARG A 3 32.88 34.68 34.66
C ARG A 3 32.41 33.60 35.63
N ASP A 4 31.59 32.67 35.15
CA ASP A 4 31.12 31.57 35.96
C ASP A 4 32.28 30.60 36.17
N ILE A 5 32.64 30.28 37.43
CA ILE A 5 33.64 29.25 37.69
C ILE A 5 33.04 27.92 37.31
N ASP A 6 33.77 27.17 36.47
CA ASP A 6 33.52 25.76 36.29
C ASP A 6 34.10 25.00 37.49
N ALA A 7 33.31 24.92 38.56
CA ALA A 7 33.67 24.20 39.78
C ALA A 7 33.95 22.72 39.49
N TYR A 8 33.33 22.15 38.45
CA TYR A 8 33.55 20.77 38.04
C TYR A 8 34.92 20.60 37.38
N GLN A 9 35.33 21.53 36.52
CA GLN A 9 36.68 21.52 35.94
C GLN A 9 37.77 21.72 36.99
N LEU A 10 37.54 22.58 37.99
CA LEU A 10 38.45 22.73 39.13
C LEU A 10 38.57 21.42 39.93
N LEU A 11 37.43 20.77 40.19
CA LEU A 11 37.39 19.47 40.86
C LEU A 11 38.18 18.42 40.06
N LYS A 12 37.96 18.31 38.74
CA LYS A 12 38.70 17.40 37.85
C LYS A 12 40.21 17.67 37.81
N THR A 13 40.59 18.95 37.85
CA THR A 13 42.01 19.34 37.89
C THR A 13 42.64 18.96 39.23
N PHE A 14 41.90 19.10 40.33
CA PHE A 14 42.35 18.68 41.65
C PHE A 14 42.49 17.16 41.77
N THR A 15 41.48 16.41 41.29
CA THR A 15 41.49 14.94 41.33
C THR A 15 42.59 14.34 40.48
N SER A 16 42.82 14.87 39.27
CA SER A 16 43.91 14.42 38.38
C SER A 16 45.31 14.67 38.97
N ARG A 17 45.52 15.80 39.65
CA ARG A 17 46.79 16.11 40.34
C ARG A 17 47.04 15.18 41.52
N ASN A 18 46.00 14.90 42.30
CA ASN A 18 46.12 14.11 43.53
C ASN A 18 45.89 12.61 43.32
N LYS A 19 45.45 12.20 42.13
CA LYS A 19 45.07 10.81 41.78
C LYS A 19 44.02 10.22 42.73
N THR A 20 43.12 11.06 43.24
CA THR A 20 42.02 10.65 44.12
C THR A 20 40.69 11.18 43.57
N TYR A 21 39.67 10.34 43.59
CA TYR A 21 38.31 10.68 43.15
C TYR A 21 37.33 10.80 44.32
N VAL A 22 37.83 10.58 45.54
CA VAL A 22 37.20 10.91 46.81
C VAL A 22 37.98 12.10 47.36
N VAL A 23 37.30 13.24 47.48
CA VAL A 23 37.93 14.52 47.78
C VAL A 23 37.38 15.08 49.07
N GLU A 24 38.25 15.31 50.06
CA GLU A 24 37.88 16.07 51.25
C GLU A 24 37.63 17.53 50.87
N TYR A 25 36.44 18.05 51.23
CA TYR A 25 36.03 19.41 50.90
C TYR A 25 37.01 20.45 51.45
N LEU A 26 37.49 20.25 52.69
CA LEU A 26 38.43 21.16 53.33
C LEU A 26 39.75 21.27 52.54
N ALA A 27 40.31 20.13 52.12
CA ALA A 27 41.55 20.09 51.34
C ALA A 27 41.37 20.75 49.96
N PHE A 28 40.23 20.50 49.32
CA PHE A 28 39.86 21.14 48.05
C PHE A 28 39.70 22.64 48.19
N SER A 29 38.90 23.11 49.15
CA SER A 29 38.64 24.54 49.41
C SER A 29 39.96 25.28 49.69
N GLN A 30 40.84 24.72 50.53
CA GLN A 30 42.16 25.31 50.82
C GLN A 30 43.10 25.36 49.60
N ALA A 31 43.03 24.36 48.71
CA ALA A 31 43.85 24.37 47.50
C ALA A 31 43.37 25.43 46.51
N ILE A 32 42.06 25.56 46.32
CA ILE A 32 41.47 26.60 45.49
C ILE A 32 41.73 27.98 46.09
N GLN A 33 41.62 28.15 47.41
CA GLN A 33 41.92 29.41 48.09
C GLN A 33 43.39 29.84 47.89
N ARG A 34 44.35 28.89 47.98
CA ARG A 34 45.76 29.15 47.70
C ARG A 34 45.99 29.55 46.25
N GLN A 35 45.32 28.88 45.32
CA GLN A 35 45.42 29.19 43.90
C GLN A 35 44.80 30.58 43.59
N ALA A 36 43.66 30.90 44.17
CA ALA A 36 42.99 32.20 44.05
C ALA A 36 43.88 33.36 44.52
N LYS A 37 44.62 33.18 45.62
CA LYS A 37 45.59 34.18 46.14
C LYS A 37 46.75 34.49 45.19
N SER A 38 47.10 33.55 44.30
CA SER A 38 48.17 33.74 43.31
C SER A 38 47.74 34.49 42.05
N TYR A 39 46.43 34.68 41.85
CA TYR A 39 45.87 35.46 40.74
C TYR A 39 45.70 36.94 41.10
N ASP A 40 45.32 37.73 40.11
CA ASP A 40 45.09 39.17 40.26
C ASP A 40 43.95 39.46 41.25
N GLN A 41 44.30 40.04 42.40
CA GLN A 41 43.38 40.40 43.49
C GLN A 41 42.58 41.67 43.19
N SER A 42 42.88 42.38 42.10
CA SER A 42 42.09 43.52 41.65
C SER A 42 40.71 43.09 41.12
N ASP A 43 40.58 41.83 40.72
CA ASP A 43 39.31 41.21 40.37
C ASP A 43 38.54 40.82 41.66
N PRO A 44 37.34 41.39 41.91
CA PRO A 44 36.51 41.04 43.06
C PRO A 44 36.26 39.53 43.18
N PHE A 45 36.23 38.81 42.07
CA PHE A 45 35.95 37.39 42.02
C PHE A 45 37.05 36.53 42.66
N TYR A 46 38.32 36.72 42.25
CA TYR A 46 39.46 35.99 42.83
C TYR A 46 39.70 36.40 44.28
N ARG A 47 39.42 37.67 44.61
CA ARG A 47 39.46 38.17 45.98
C ARG A 47 38.44 37.46 46.88
N ASP A 48 37.21 37.29 46.40
CA ASP A 48 36.16 36.62 47.18
C ASP A 48 36.44 35.11 47.34
N LEU A 49 37.00 34.43 46.33
CA LEU A 49 37.50 33.05 46.47
C LEU A 49 38.67 32.94 47.45
N ALA A 50 39.54 33.95 47.52
CA ALA A 50 40.68 33.97 48.43
C ALA A 50 40.26 34.22 49.88
N LEU A 51 39.17 34.97 50.12
CA LEU A 51 38.68 35.33 51.46
C LEU A 51 37.58 34.39 51.98
N HIS A 52 36.61 34.05 51.13
CA HIS A 52 35.41 33.27 51.47
C HIS A 52 35.10 32.20 50.40
N PRO A 53 35.97 31.19 50.22
CA PRO A 53 35.80 30.17 49.18
C PRO A 53 34.47 29.41 49.30
N ASP A 54 34.00 29.19 50.53
CA ASP A 54 32.77 28.45 50.82
C ASP A 54 31.52 29.12 50.22
N GLY A 55 31.46 30.45 50.23
CA GLY A 55 30.33 31.21 49.70
C GLY A 55 30.14 31.05 48.18
N ILE A 56 31.21 30.67 47.47
CA ILE A 56 31.21 30.49 46.02
C ILE A 56 31.16 29.00 45.65
N LEU A 57 31.95 28.17 46.31
CA LEU A 57 32.09 26.75 45.97
C LEU A 57 30.87 25.93 46.40
N ILE A 58 30.32 26.16 47.59
CA ILE A 58 29.21 25.34 48.12
C ILE A 58 27.98 25.40 47.23
N PRO A 59 27.45 26.58 46.82
CA PRO A 59 26.29 26.65 45.94
C PRO A 59 26.51 25.92 44.61
N LYS A 60 27.71 26.01 44.04
CA LYS A 60 28.07 25.33 42.79
C LYS A 60 28.20 23.82 42.94
N LEU A 61 28.75 23.34 44.06
CA LEU A 61 28.78 21.91 44.37
C LEU A 61 27.36 21.34 44.55
N PHE A 62 26.46 22.06 45.21
CA PHE A 62 25.06 21.65 45.30
C PHE A 62 24.35 21.62 43.93
N GLN A 63 24.66 22.57 43.03
CA GLN A 63 24.17 22.52 41.64
C GLN A 63 24.68 21.27 40.91
N LEU A 64 25.99 20.98 41.00
CA LEU A 64 26.57 19.80 40.38
C LEU A 64 26.02 18.48 40.95
N ALA A 65 25.71 18.45 42.25
CA ALA A 65 25.08 17.30 42.89
C ALA A 65 23.64 17.10 42.42
N ARG A 66 22.89 18.20 42.25
CA ARG A 66 21.54 18.16 41.67
C ARG A 66 21.56 17.67 40.22
N ASP A 67 22.57 18.04 39.47
CA ASP A 67 22.82 17.57 38.09
C ASP A 67 23.41 16.14 38.05
N LYS A 68 23.54 15.47 39.21
CA LYS A 68 24.07 14.10 39.38
C LYS A 68 25.52 13.90 38.93
N ARG A 69 26.28 14.98 38.74
CA ARG A 69 27.68 14.93 38.30
C ARG A 69 28.66 14.62 39.44
N ILE A 70 28.26 14.90 40.68
CA ILE A 70 29.01 14.61 41.91
C ILE A 70 28.03 14.16 42.99
N SER A 71 28.54 13.49 44.03
CA SER A 71 27.76 13.17 45.23
C SER A 71 28.44 13.81 46.44
N LEU A 72 27.65 14.39 47.34
CA LEU A 72 28.14 15.13 48.50
C LEU A 72 27.79 14.36 49.76
N GLN A 73 28.79 13.93 50.53
CA GLN A 73 28.58 13.40 51.87
C GLN A 73 28.77 14.51 52.88
N SER A 74 27.74 14.75 53.68
CA SER A 74 27.74 15.80 54.70
C SER A 74 27.68 15.18 56.09
N VAL A 75 28.49 15.70 57.00
CA VAL A 75 28.44 15.35 58.43
C VAL A 75 27.92 16.59 59.16
N GLY A 76 26.68 16.49 59.67
CA GLY A 76 25.96 17.64 60.21
C GLY A 76 25.55 18.63 59.11
N ASN A 77 25.94 19.90 59.25
CA ASN A 77 25.59 20.98 58.30
C ASN A 77 26.78 21.40 57.41
N ARG A 78 27.78 20.53 57.24
CA ARG A 78 28.99 20.79 56.45
C ARG A 78 29.27 19.64 55.49
N ILE A 79 29.70 19.99 54.28
CA ILE A 79 30.19 19.02 53.30
C ILE A 79 31.55 18.52 53.80
N ASP A 80 31.68 17.21 53.93
CA ASP A 80 32.92 16.56 54.34
C ASP A 80 33.65 15.98 53.12
N LEU A 81 32.95 15.16 52.33
CA LEU A 81 33.49 14.51 51.13
C LEU A 81 32.71 14.88 49.87
N ILE A 82 33.45 15.11 48.80
CA ILE A 82 32.96 15.18 47.42
C ILE A 82 33.38 13.89 46.71
N LEU A 83 32.40 13.14 46.25
CA LEU A 83 32.59 11.95 45.44
C LEU A 83 32.43 12.29 43.97
N LEU A 84 33.31 11.74 43.13
CA LEU A 84 33.15 11.73 41.69
C LEU A 84 32.76 10.33 41.18
N PRO A 85 31.94 10.21 40.12
CA PRO A 85 31.60 8.92 39.51
C PRO A 85 32.85 8.11 39.11
N GLU A 86 33.90 8.80 38.67
CA GLU A 86 35.18 8.20 38.25
C GLU A 86 35.82 7.32 39.34
N ALA A 87 35.56 7.59 40.63
CA ALA A 87 36.02 6.77 41.74
C ALA A 87 35.55 5.32 41.63
N PHE A 88 34.32 5.14 41.16
CA PHE A 88 33.64 3.85 41.09
C PHE A 88 33.80 3.23 39.71
N THR A 89 33.71 4.03 38.64
CA THR A 89 33.83 3.50 37.28
C THR A 89 35.23 2.97 37.00
N GLU A 90 36.29 3.65 37.46
CA GLU A 90 37.67 3.17 37.30
C GLU A 90 37.92 1.89 38.11
N ALA A 91 37.37 1.79 39.32
CA ALA A 91 37.48 0.59 40.15
C ALA A 91 36.80 -0.62 39.51
N VAL A 92 35.55 -0.46 39.04
CA VAL A 92 34.83 -1.51 38.30
C VAL A 92 35.58 -1.88 37.03
N TYR A 93 36.04 -0.87 36.26
CA TYR A 93 36.79 -1.10 35.04
C TYR A 93 38.07 -1.90 35.26
N ALA A 94 38.81 -1.59 36.33
CA ALA A 94 40.03 -2.30 36.71
C ALA A 94 39.74 -3.78 37.02
N GLU A 95 38.67 -4.09 37.76
CA GLU A 95 38.27 -5.48 38.03
C GLU A 95 37.88 -6.23 36.75
N TYR A 96 37.19 -5.60 35.81
CA TYR A 96 36.88 -6.22 34.52
C TYR A 96 38.11 -6.44 33.63
N ARG A 97 39.11 -5.56 33.67
CA ARG A 97 40.41 -5.84 33.03
C ARG A 97 41.09 -7.07 33.63
N ARG A 98 41.05 -7.21 34.96
CA ARG A 98 41.59 -8.40 35.64
C ARG A 98 40.84 -9.67 35.23
N ILE A 99 39.52 -9.61 35.02
CA ILE A 99 38.72 -10.73 34.50
C ILE A 99 39.13 -11.11 33.08
N GLU A 100 39.48 -10.13 32.25
CA GLU A 100 39.94 -10.36 30.88
C GLU A 100 41.26 -11.15 30.84
N GLU A 101 42.19 -10.79 31.74
CA GLU A 101 43.47 -11.48 31.93
C GLU A 101 43.31 -12.84 32.62
N ASN A 102 42.46 -12.90 33.66
CA ASN A 102 42.18 -14.09 34.45
C ASN A 102 40.67 -14.34 34.60
N PRO A 103 40.11 -15.21 33.74
CA PRO A 103 38.68 -15.56 33.77
C PRO A 103 38.20 -16.32 35.01
N ASP A 104 39.08 -16.74 35.93
CA ASP A 104 38.66 -17.35 37.21
C ASP A 104 38.08 -16.31 38.18
N ILE A 105 38.51 -15.04 38.11
CA ILE A 105 38.09 -13.99 39.06
C ILE A 105 36.58 -13.75 38.99
N PRO A 106 35.77 -13.91 40.05
CA PRO A 106 34.32 -13.69 40.00
C PRO A 106 33.90 -12.30 39.49
N PHE A 107 32.64 -12.15 39.05
CA PHE A 107 32.13 -10.83 38.71
C PHE A 107 32.14 -9.90 39.93
N PRO A 108 32.43 -8.59 39.75
CA PRO A 108 32.62 -7.69 40.88
C PRO A 108 31.29 -7.36 41.58
N GLU A 109 31.24 -7.64 42.89
CA GLU A 109 30.10 -7.28 43.75
C GLU A 109 30.27 -5.84 44.30
N GLU A 110 29.20 -5.23 44.82
CA GLU A 110 29.31 -3.90 45.45
C GLU A 110 30.27 -3.88 46.63
N ASP A 111 30.27 -4.94 47.43
CA ASP A 111 31.19 -5.10 48.55
C ASP A 111 32.67 -5.11 48.09
N SER A 112 32.92 -5.49 46.83
CA SER A 112 34.27 -5.48 46.25
C SER A 112 34.77 -4.06 45.98
N LEU A 113 33.88 -3.08 45.85
CA LEU A 113 34.22 -1.68 45.58
C LEU A 113 34.71 -0.93 46.83
N ARG A 114 34.72 -1.59 48.00
CA ARG A 114 35.19 -1.07 49.32
C ARG A 114 34.48 0.19 49.82
N MET A 115 33.56 0.76 49.05
CA MET A 115 32.79 1.96 49.35
C MET A 115 31.37 1.80 48.82
N PRO A 116 30.34 2.27 49.56
CA PRO A 116 28.97 2.24 49.09
C PRO A 116 28.78 3.19 47.91
N VAL A 117 28.26 2.66 46.81
CA VAL A 117 27.94 3.46 45.61
C VAL A 117 26.72 4.34 45.90
N PRO A 118 26.77 5.65 45.61
CA PRO A 118 25.60 6.52 45.73
C PRO A 118 24.41 6.01 44.89
N PRO A 119 23.18 6.04 45.42
CA PRO A 119 22.00 5.47 44.75
C PRO A 119 21.66 6.17 43.42
N GLU A 120 22.03 7.44 43.26
CA GLU A 120 21.86 8.18 42.00
C GLU A 120 22.74 7.68 40.84
N TRP A 121 23.76 6.87 41.13
CA TRP A 121 24.74 6.39 40.15
C TRP A 121 24.62 4.91 39.80
N ILE A 122 23.71 4.20 40.46
CA ILE A 122 23.51 2.78 40.24
C ILE A 122 22.03 2.47 40.06
N GLN A 123 21.73 1.75 38.98
CA GLN A 123 20.38 1.27 38.70
C GLN A 123 20.34 -0.25 38.78
N ALA A 124 19.35 -0.78 39.50
CA ALA A 124 19.06 -2.20 39.50
C ALA A 124 18.41 -2.60 38.16
N VAL A 125 18.95 -3.65 37.54
CA VAL A 125 18.53 -4.15 36.22
C VAL A 125 18.27 -5.64 36.35
N SER A 126 17.03 -6.06 36.13
CA SER A 126 16.71 -7.47 36.00
C SER A 126 17.31 -8.03 34.70
N VAL A 127 18.06 -9.12 34.81
CA VAL A 127 18.73 -9.73 33.65
C VAL A 127 17.71 -10.26 32.63
N GLU A 128 16.57 -10.79 33.07
CA GLU A 128 15.58 -11.38 32.16
C GLU A 128 14.65 -10.32 31.52
N SER A 129 14.22 -9.33 32.28
CA SER A 129 13.20 -8.36 31.81
C SER A 129 13.79 -7.08 31.25
N ASP A 130 14.83 -6.53 31.88
CA ASP A 130 15.24 -5.14 31.64
C ASP A 130 16.48 -5.07 30.75
N LEU A 131 17.43 -6.00 30.95
CA LEU A 131 18.69 -6.04 30.20
C LEU A 131 18.51 -6.04 28.67
N PRO A 132 17.57 -6.78 28.06
CA PRO A 132 17.39 -6.76 26.60
C PRO A 132 17.20 -5.37 26.02
N SER A 133 16.48 -4.49 26.74
CA SER A 133 16.19 -3.12 26.29
C SER A 133 17.41 -2.19 26.34
N LEU A 134 18.45 -2.58 27.09
CA LEU A 134 19.66 -1.79 27.31
C LEU A 134 20.81 -2.17 26.36
N ILE A 135 20.67 -3.25 25.59
CA ILE A 135 21.73 -3.74 24.69
C ILE A 135 21.96 -2.76 23.54
N ASP A 136 20.89 -2.32 22.86
CA ASP A 136 20.95 -1.46 21.68
C ASP A 136 20.97 0.06 22.00
N VAL A 137 21.07 0.45 23.29
CA VAL A 137 21.13 1.87 23.66
C VAL A 137 22.52 2.44 23.35
N GLU A 138 22.59 3.24 22.29
CA GLU A 138 23.77 4.00 21.90
C GLU A 138 23.78 5.39 22.58
N GLY A 139 24.95 5.84 23.04
CA GLY A 139 25.13 7.18 23.64
C GLY A 139 25.11 7.21 25.17
N ASP A 140 24.72 8.37 25.74
CA ASP A 140 24.78 8.64 27.17
C ASP A 140 23.80 7.77 27.96
N ARG A 141 24.33 7.01 28.91
CA ARG A 141 23.55 6.17 29.82
C ARG A 141 23.06 7.01 31.00
N ASN A 142 21.84 6.75 31.46
CA ASN A 142 21.22 7.48 32.58
C ASN A 142 22.02 7.42 33.89
N VAL A 143 22.77 6.34 34.09
CA VAL A 143 23.63 6.10 35.24
C VAL A 143 24.95 5.47 34.78
N PRO A 144 26.06 5.67 35.50
CA PRO A 144 27.35 5.07 35.17
C PRO A 144 27.41 3.56 35.45
N LEU A 145 26.61 3.05 36.40
CA LEU A 145 26.68 1.66 36.85
C LEU A 145 25.31 0.98 36.84
N TYR A 146 25.32 -0.32 36.52
CA TYR A 146 24.16 -1.20 36.68
C TYR A 146 24.45 -2.31 37.68
N ARG A 147 23.47 -2.60 38.53
CA ARG A 147 23.43 -3.76 39.42
C ARG A 147 22.57 -4.83 38.76
N LEU A 148 23.18 -5.91 38.29
CA LEU A 148 22.44 -6.97 37.60
C LEU A 148 21.81 -7.94 38.60
N LEU A 149 20.48 -8.08 38.53
CA LEU A 149 19.69 -8.97 39.38
C LEU A 149 19.32 -10.25 38.63
N PHE A 150 19.55 -11.40 39.27
CA PHE A 150 19.30 -12.73 38.71
C PHE A 150 18.09 -13.41 39.35
N PRO A 151 17.34 -14.26 38.61
CA PRO A 151 16.10 -14.87 39.07
C PRO A 151 16.30 -15.89 40.22
N GLU A 152 17.40 -16.63 40.24
CA GLU A 152 17.67 -17.66 41.26
C GLU A 152 18.29 -17.10 42.56
N GLY A 153 18.19 -15.78 42.78
CA GLY A 153 18.68 -15.15 44.00
C GLY A 153 20.21 -15.14 44.15
N PHE A 154 20.95 -15.33 43.05
CA PHE A 154 22.39 -15.15 43.04
C PHE A 154 22.76 -13.73 43.50
N ARG A 155 23.93 -13.61 44.10
CA ARG A 155 24.47 -12.30 44.46
C ARG A 155 24.53 -11.41 43.22
N PRO A 156 23.98 -10.20 43.28
CA PRO A 156 24.06 -9.29 42.16
C PRO A 156 25.49 -8.78 42.00
N PHE A 157 25.88 -8.52 40.76
CA PHE A 157 27.17 -7.90 40.48
C PHE A 157 26.99 -6.56 39.77
N VAL A 158 28.04 -5.75 39.79
CA VAL A 158 28.08 -4.41 39.23
C VAL A 158 28.79 -4.41 37.88
N VAL A 159 28.20 -3.73 36.90
CA VAL A 159 28.83 -3.53 35.59
C VAL A 159 28.76 -2.05 35.21
N LEU A 160 29.75 -1.60 34.43
CA LEU A 160 29.66 -0.29 33.76
C LEU A 160 28.48 -0.29 32.80
N SER A 161 27.66 0.76 32.85
CA SER A 161 26.50 0.87 31.95
C SER A 161 26.90 0.89 30.47
N ALA A 162 28.04 1.52 30.15
CA ALA A 162 28.62 1.52 28.82
C ALA A 162 29.12 0.13 28.35
N ALA A 163 29.47 -0.76 29.27
CA ALA A 163 29.96 -2.10 28.93
C ALA A 163 28.83 -3.07 28.53
N VAL A 164 27.56 -2.73 28.78
CA VAL A 164 26.41 -3.59 28.42
C VAL A 164 26.30 -3.80 26.91
N GLY A 165 26.39 -2.76 26.09
CA GLY A 165 26.28 -2.95 24.63
C GLY A 165 27.40 -3.83 24.07
N ASP A 166 28.62 -3.61 24.56
CA ASP A 166 29.82 -4.07 23.84
C ASP A 166 30.61 -5.18 24.54
N LYS A 167 30.81 -5.10 25.85
CA LYS A 167 31.83 -5.90 26.57
C LYS A 167 31.28 -6.96 27.50
N LEU A 168 30.09 -6.76 28.07
CA LEU A 168 29.49 -7.68 29.05
C LEU A 168 29.34 -9.11 28.50
N LEU A 169 28.91 -9.24 27.24
CA LEU A 169 28.80 -10.53 26.56
C LEU A 169 30.17 -11.20 26.36
N GLU A 170 31.22 -10.43 26.08
CA GLU A 170 32.59 -10.95 25.94
C GLU A 170 33.10 -11.51 27.27
N TYR A 171 32.87 -10.79 28.38
CA TYR A 171 33.22 -11.27 29.72
C TYR A 171 32.44 -12.55 30.08
N ALA A 172 31.15 -12.59 29.76
CA ALA A 172 30.34 -13.80 29.97
C ALA A 172 30.87 -14.99 29.16
N ALA A 173 31.26 -14.78 27.90
CA ALA A 173 31.87 -15.83 27.08
C ALA A 173 33.20 -16.34 27.66
N LEU A 174 34.02 -15.47 28.26
CA LEU A 174 35.24 -15.87 28.97
C LEU A 174 34.93 -16.79 30.17
N LYS A 175 33.84 -16.52 30.91
CA LYS A 175 33.39 -17.39 32.02
C LYS A 175 32.92 -18.76 31.53
N ILE A 176 32.14 -18.78 30.45
CA ILE A 176 31.72 -20.04 29.82
C ILE A 176 32.94 -20.84 29.35
N ARG A 177 33.90 -20.19 28.69
CA ARG A 177 35.17 -20.82 28.29
C ARG A 177 35.92 -21.39 29.50
N ASN A 178 35.97 -20.66 30.60
CA ASN A 178 36.64 -21.11 31.80
C ASN A 178 35.97 -22.35 32.40
N TYR A 179 34.65 -22.37 32.51
CA TYR A 179 33.90 -23.54 32.93
C TYR A 179 34.17 -24.75 32.04
N LEU A 180 34.21 -24.58 30.71
CA LEU A 180 34.50 -25.66 29.77
C LEU A 180 35.94 -26.20 29.87
N ARG A 181 36.91 -25.37 30.31
CA ARG A 181 38.30 -25.78 30.54
C ARG A 181 38.49 -26.66 31.77
N LYS A 182 37.53 -26.63 32.71
CA LYS A 182 37.66 -27.34 33.99
C LYS A 182 37.34 -28.82 33.83
N GLY A 183 38.30 -29.67 34.17
CA GLY A 183 38.14 -31.12 34.21
C GLY A 183 37.59 -31.69 32.90
N SER A 184 36.54 -32.51 33.00
CA SER A 184 35.85 -33.14 31.87
C SER A 184 34.58 -32.38 31.42
N ASN A 185 34.39 -31.13 31.86
CA ASN A 185 33.16 -30.38 31.60
C ASN A 185 32.88 -30.22 30.10
N LYS A 186 33.90 -29.94 29.29
CA LYS A 186 33.74 -29.84 27.82
C LYS A 186 33.16 -31.13 27.23
N ASP A 187 33.74 -32.28 27.56
CA ASP A 187 33.33 -33.57 27.00
C ASP A 187 31.92 -33.95 27.47
N PHE A 188 31.62 -33.69 28.75
CA PHE A 188 30.29 -33.86 29.32
C PHE A 188 29.23 -33.01 28.61
N ILE A 189 29.50 -31.71 28.42
CA ILE A 189 28.61 -30.80 27.70
C ILE A 189 28.47 -31.22 26.24
N GLN A 190 29.57 -31.61 25.58
CA GLN A 190 29.53 -32.08 24.19
C GLN A 190 28.61 -33.31 24.05
N GLN A 191 28.69 -34.28 24.98
CA GLN A 191 27.83 -35.46 24.98
C GLN A 191 26.36 -35.08 25.24
N ARG A 192 26.10 -34.14 26.15
CA ARG A 192 24.76 -33.60 26.41
C ARG A 192 24.17 -32.91 25.17
N LEU A 193 24.98 -32.17 24.42
CA LEU A 193 24.55 -31.46 23.21
C LEU A 193 24.37 -32.40 22.01
N ALA A 194 25.15 -33.48 21.91
CA ALA A 194 25.07 -34.43 20.80
C ALA A 194 23.64 -34.98 20.60
N GLY A 195 22.91 -35.23 21.69
CA GLY A 195 21.52 -35.69 21.63
C GLY A 195 20.54 -34.65 21.05
N ALA A 196 20.79 -33.36 21.27
CA ALA A 196 19.94 -32.27 20.74
C ALA A 196 20.26 -31.93 19.27
N PHE A 197 21.47 -32.26 18.80
CA PHE A 197 21.97 -31.91 17.47
C PHE A 197 22.32 -33.17 16.65
N SER A 198 21.36 -34.08 16.49
CA SER A 198 21.55 -35.28 15.69
C SER A 198 21.95 -34.93 14.24
N GLY A 199 23.02 -35.56 13.74
CA GLY A 199 23.57 -35.27 12.41
C GLY A 199 24.38 -33.96 12.29
N LYS A 200 24.50 -33.15 13.35
CA LYS A 200 25.30 -31.91 13.40
C LYS A 200 26.42 -31.94 14.44
N GLU A 201 26.83 -33.13 14.88
CA GLU A 201 27.85 -33.34 15.92
C GLU A 201 29.18 -32.64 15.61
N ARG A 202 29.60 -32.66 14.34
CA ARG A 202 30.80 -31.93 13.89
C ARG A 202 30.67 -30.43 14.15
N MET A 203 29.53 -29.82 13.84
CA MET A 203 29.30 -28.39 14.07
C MET A 203 29.30 -28.06 15.57
N VAL A 204 28.75 -28.94 16.42
CA VAL A 204 28.81 -28.77 17.88
C VAL A 204 30.26 -28.80 18.37
N LYS A 205 31.04 -29.78 17.92
CA LYS A 205 32.46 -29.91 18.27
C LYS A 205 33.27 -28.69 17.81
N ASP A 206 33.02 -28.22 16.59
CA ASP A 206 33.69 -27.05 16.01
C ASP A 206 33.31 -25.78 16.79
N SER A 207 32.04 -25.61 17.18
CA SER A 207 31.57 -24.45 17.96
C SER A 207 32.13 -24.43 19.39
N LEU A 208 32.14 -25.57 20.07
CA LEU A 208 32.78 -25.69 21.39
C LEU A 208 34.29 -25.40 21.29
N THR A 209 34.94 -25.86 20.23
CA THR A 209 36.36 -25.59 19.99
C THR A 209 36.59 -24.10 19.68
N SER A 210 35.68 -23.45 18.95
CA SER A 210 35.71 -22.02 18.68
C SER A 210 35.65 -21.21 19.99
N ILE A 211 34.73 -21.52 20.91
CA ILE A 211 34.66 -20.88 22.24
C ILE A 211 35.99 -21.04 23.00
N MET A 212 36.63 -22.20 22.89
CA MET A 212 37.86 -22.51 23.63
C MET A 212 39.09 -21.76 23.12
N ILE A 213 39.17 -21.55 21.80
CA ILE A 213 40.32 -20.93 21.13
C ILE A 213 40.08 -19.43 20.90
N ARG A 214 38.91 -19.06 20.35
CA ARG A 214 38.55 -17.70 19.93
C ARG A 214 37.15 -17.32 20.45
N PRO A 215 36.98 -17.11 21.77
CA PRO A 215 35.66 -16.80 22.35
C PRO A 215 35.04 -15.51 21.81
N PHE A 216 35.86 -14.50 21.46
CA PHE A 216 35.35 -13.24 20.93
C PHE A 216 34.83 -13.38 19.51
N ASP A 217 35.48 -14.18 18.65
CA ASP A 217 34.97 -14.49 17.31
C ASP A 217 33.61 -15.20 17.41
N ALA A 218 33.47 -16.16 18.34
CA ALA A 218 32.20 -16.86 18.57
C ALA A 218 31.07 -15.92 19.05
N VAL A 219 31.40 -14.89 19.84
CA VAL A 219 30.47 -13.83 20.24
C VAL A 219 30.13 -12.92 19.05
N GLN A 220 31.10 -12.56 18.22
CA GLN A 220 30.87 -11.74 17.02
C GLN A 220 29.98 -12.46 16.01
N GLU A 221 30.13 -13.77 15.83
CA GLU A 221 29.24 -14.60 15.02
C GLU A 221 27.79 -14.58 15.54
N MET A 222 27.60 -14.58 16.86
CA MET A 222 26.27 -14.41 17.47
C MET A 222 25.68 -13.03 17.13
N ARG A 223 26.48 -11.95 17.19
CA ARG A 223 26.02 -10.58 16.89
C ARG A 223 25.64 -10.38 15.43
N GLN A 224 26.43 -10.95 14.53
CA GLN A 224 26.24 -10.80 13.07
C GLN A 224 25.08 -11.66 12.55
N GLY A 225 24.58 -12.61 13.34
CA GLY A 225 23.51 -13.51 12.95
C GLY A 225 23.93 -14.54 11.93
N SER A 226 25.05 -15.22 12.18
CA SER A 226 25.65 -16.26 11.32
C SER A 226 24.80 -17.55 11.12
N GLY A 227 23.51 -17.52 11.43
CA GLY A 227 22.53 -18.57 11.13
C GLY A 227 21.85 -19.20 12.33
N GLU A 228 20.73 -19.88 12.08
CA GLU A 228 19.84 -20.49 13.09
C GLU A 228 20.55 -21.53 13.97
N PHE A 229 21.58 -22.19 13.45
CA PHE A 229 22.39 -23.13 14.23
C PHE A 229 23.11 -22.45 15.38
N SER A 230 23.74 -21.28 15.17
CA SER A 230 24.53 -20.59 16.21
C SER A 230 23.64 -20.22 17.40
N TYR A 231 22.48 -19.61 17.13
CA TYR A 231 21.52 -19.25 18.17
C TYR A 231 20.99 -20.46 18.95
N SER A 232 20.70 -21.55 18.23
CA SER A 232 20.26 -22.79 18.86
C SER A 232 21.37 -23.38 19.73
N PHE A 233 22.58 -23.46 19.20
CA PHE A 233 23.76 -23.98 19.91
C PHE A 233 23.98 -23.25 21.23
N TRP A 234 24.00 -21.91 21.22
CA TRP A 234 24.17 -21.11 22.44
C TRP A 234 23.04 -21.32 23.45
N ALA A 235 21.79 -21.40 23.01
CA ALA A 235 20.65 -21.64 23.90
C ALA A 235 20.71 -23.03 24.58
N TYR A 236 21.07 -24.07 23.82
CA TYR A 236 21.26 -25.41 24.39
C TYR A 236 22.49 -25.48 25.29
N LEU A 237 23.58 -24.79 24.93
CA LEU A 237 24.81 -24.73 25.72
C LEU A 237 24.56 -24.09 27.09
N THR A 238 23.97 -22.89 27.14
CA THR A 238 23.67 -22.19 28.40
C THR A 238 22.71 -23.01 29.26
N THR A 239 21.70 -23.62 28.66
CA THR A 239 20.77 -24.51 29.36
C THR A 239 21.46 -25.76 29.93
N ALA A 240 22.38 -26.37 29.17
CA ALA A 240 23.13 -27.55 29.64
C ALA A 240 24.05 -27.21 30.81
N ILE A 241 24.73 -26.06 30.75
CA ILE A 241 25.59 -25.56 31.82
C ILE A 241 24.78 -25.28 33.09
N ARG A 242 23.65 -24.57 32.99
CA ARG A 242 22.77 -24.32 34.15
C ARG A 242 22.31 -25.62 34.82
N LYS A 243 21.85 -26.60 34.03
CA LYS A 243 21.42 -27.90 34.55
C LYS A 243 22.53 -28.71 35.22
N ASP A 244 23.77 -28.55 34.75
CA ASP A 244 24.93 -29.17 35.39
C ASP A 244 25.21 -28.51 36.74
N LEU A 245 25.33 -27.18 36.74
CA LEU A 245 25.66 -26.41 37.93
C LEU A 245 24.55 -26.46 39.00
N SER A 246 23.28 -26.50 38.61
CA SER A 246 22.14 -26.62 39.53
C SER A 246 22.11 -27.95 40.28
N SER A 247 22.81 -28.97 39.77
CA SER A 247 22.91 -30.28 40.41
C SER A 247 24.02 -30.36 41.46
N LYS A 248 24.88 -29.34 41.55
CA LYS A 248 25.94 -29.24 42.56
C LYS A 248 25.36 -28.70 43.88
N GLY A 249 25.66 -29.38 44.99
CA GLY A 249 25.11 -29.01 46.30
C GLY A 249 25.70 -27.72 46.90
N ASP A 250 26.93 -27.36 46.56
CA ASP A 250 27.59 -26.13 47.03
C ASP A 250 28.49 -25.57 45.90
N PRO A 251 27.97 -24.67 45.05
CA PRO A 251 28.73 -24.14 43.92
C PRO A 251 29.79 -23.15 44.39
N GLY A 252 31.03 -23.37 43.97
CA GLY A 252 32.12 -22.43 44.22
C GLY A 252 31.92 -21.08 43.52
N PRO A 253 32.74 -20.06 43.84
CA PRO A 253 32.60 -18.72 43.25
C PRO A 253 32.72 -18.74 41.71
N ASP A 254 33.55 -19.62 41.16
CA ASP A 254 33.71 -19.76 39.71
C ASP A 254 32.52 -20.47 39.06
N ASP A 255 31.87 -21.39 39.77
CA ASP A 255 30.64 -22.04 39.33
C ASP A 255 29.49 -21.02 39.30
N ILE A 256 29.37 -20.17 40.32
CA ILE A 256 28.41 -19.06 40.37
C ILE A 256 28.66 -18.09 39.20
N ALA A 257 29.92 -17.73 38.92
CA ALA A 257 30.26 -16.86 37.80
C ALA A 257 29.89 -17.48 36.44
N ALA A 258 30.07 -18.79 36.27
CA ALA A 258 29.63 -19.51 35.08
C ALA A 258 28.09 -19.55 34.96
N TYR A 259 27.39 -19.69 36.10
CA TYR A 259 25.93 -19.65 36.16
C TYR A 259 25.39 -18.28 35.74
N GLN A 260 25.91 -17.19 36.32
CA GLN A 260 25.56 -15.82 35.97
C GLN A 260 25.86 -15.53 34.49
N ALA A 261 27.02 -15.95 34.00
CA ALA A 261 27.40 -15.81 32.59
C ALA A 261 26.43 -16.54 31.65
N SER A 262 25.91 -17.70 32.04
CA SER A 262 24.95 -18.44 31.21
C SER A 262 23.64 -17.68 31.01
N TYR A 263 23.15 -16.95 32.02
CA TYR A 263 21.97 -16.09 31.88
C TYR A 263 22.23 -14.92 30.95
N ILE A 264 23.39 -14.26 31.11
CA ILE A 264 23.79 -13.14 30.25
C ILE A 264 23.85 -13.62 28.81
N VAL A 265 24.62 -14.67 28.52
CA VAL A 265 24.75 -15.22 27.17
C VAL A 265 23.38 -15.57 26.57
N ASP A 266 22.48 -16.17 27.34
CA ASP A 266 21.12 -16.53 26.88
C ASP A 266 20.27 -15.30 26.51
N VAL A 267 20.35 -14.24 27.33
CA VAL A 267 19.64 -12.97 27.06
C VAL A 267 20.14 -12.31 25.77
N TYR A 268 21.46 -12.19 25.59
CA TYR A 268 22.02 -11.63 24.35
C TYR A 268 21.72 -12.52 23.15
N ASN A 269 21.79 -13.85 23.31
CA ASN A 269 21.48 -14.81 22.27
C ASN A 269 20.04 -14.64 21.77
N ASN A 270 19.08 -14.50 22.69
CA ASN A 270 17.67 -14.26 22.34
C ASN A 270 17.46 -12.87 21.72
N HIS A 271 18.15 -11.85 22.22
CA HIS A 271 18.11 -10.50 21.66
C HIS A 271 18.58 -10.48 20.19
N TYR A 272 19.78 -11.01 19.92
CA TYR A 272 20.33 -11.04 18.56
C TYR A 272 19.55 -11.99 17.64
N LYS A 273 19.05 -13.12 18.13
CA LYS A 273 18.15 -14.00 17.38
C LYS A 273 16.91 -13.25 16.92
N ASN A 274 16.24 -12.54 17.83
CA ASN A 274 15.04 -11.77 17.50
C ASN A 274 15.35 -10.63 16.51
N ARG A 275 16.48 -9.95 16.67
CA ARG A 275 16.94 -8.90 15.75
C ARG A 275 17.20 -9.47 14.35
N SER A 276 17.95 -10.55 14.25
CA SER A 276 18.27 -11.23 12.99
C SER A 276 17.00 -11.75 12.29
N GLN A 277 16.08 -12.36 13.04
CA GLN A 277 14.79 -12.82 12.51
C GLN A 277 13.96 -11.65 11.97
N ARG A 278 13.85 -10.54 12.72
CA ARG A 278 13.14 -9.33 12.24
C ARG A 278 13.75 -8.77 10.97
N LEU A 279 15.09 -8.71 10.87
CA LEU A 279 15.78 -8.27 9.66
C LEU A 279 15.46 -9.17 8.46
N GLN A 280 15.48 -10.49 8.66
CA GLN A 280 15.20 -11.46 7.60
C GLN A 280 13.72 -11.44 7.16
N GLU A 281 12.79 -11.32 8.11
CA GLU A 281 11.36 -11.13 7.85
C GLU A 281 11.11 -9.82 7.09
N ARG A 282 11.80 -8.74 7.47
CA ARG A 282 11.76 -7.44 6.78
C ARG A 282 12.24 -7.56 5.34
N GLU A 283 13.42 -8.14 5.09
CA GLU A 283 13.94 -8.34 3.73
C GLU A 283 13.02 -9.20 2.88
N THR A 284 12.46 -10.26 3.46
CA THR A 284 11.52 -11.14 2.77
C THR A 284 10.21 -10.40 2.45
N ALA A 285 9.71 -9.58 3.37
CA ALA A 285 8.54 -8.74 3.15
C ALA A 285 8.76 -7.70 2.06
N ILE A 286 9.94 -7.08 1.98
CA ILE A 286 10.31 -6.13 0.91
C ILE A 286 10.42 -6.85 -0.45
N LYS A 287 11.02 -8.05 -0.50
CA LYS A 287 11.05 -8.87 -1.73
C LYS A 287 9.63 -9.22 -2.20
N MET A 288 8.75 -9.57 -1.26
CA MET A 288 7.35 -9.87 -1.53
C MET A 288 6.56 -8.64 -1.99
N LEU A 289 6.78 -7.48 -1.37
CA LEU A 289 6.24 -6.18 -1.80
C LEU A 289 6.59 -5.90 -3.27
N SER A 290 7.87 -6.05 -3.63
CA SER A 290 8.35 -5.87 -5.01
C SER A 290 7.70 -6.86 -6.00
N SER A 291 7.44 -8.10 -5.56
CA SER A 291 6.70 -9.08 -6.36
C SER A 291 5.22 -8.73 -6.52
N LEU A 292 4.54 -8.25 -5.47
CA LEU A 292 3.13 -7.86 -5.51
C LEU A 292 2.89 -6.63 -6.39
N LEU A 293 3.80 -5.66 -6.40
CA LEU A 293 3.75 -4.51 -7.32
C LEU A 293 3.77 -4.91 -8.80
N ARG A 294 4.32 -6.09 -9.11
CA ARG A 294 4.35 -6.66 -10.47
C ARG A 294 3.16 -7.55 -10.78
N LYS A 295 2.15 -7.62 -9.92
CA LYS A 295 0.90 -8.34 -10.22
C LYS A 295 -0.17 -7.38 -10.72
N PRO A 296 -1.19 -7.87 -11.45
CA PRO A 296 -2.35 -7.05 -11.80
C PRO A 296 -3.04 -6.48 -10.54
N PRO A 297 -3.52 -5.23 -10.53
CA PRO A 297 -3.71 -4.33 -11.67
C PRO A 297 -2.47 -3.55 -12.16
N PHE A 298 -1.27 -3.81 -11.61
CA PHE A 298 0.03 -3.16 -11.92
C PHE A 298 0.16 -1.70 -11.51
N LEU A 299 -0.96 -1.02 -11.33
CA LEU A 299 -1.03 0.40 -11.00
C LEU A 299 -1.60 0.58 -9.60
N TYR A 300 -0.77 1.07 -8.69
CA TYR A 300 -1.09 1.12 -7.25
C TYR A 300 -0.89 2.53 -6.69
N THR A 301 -1.69 2.90 -5.71
CA THR A 301 -1.44 4.06 -4.82
C THR A 301 -0.67 3.62 -3.58
N ILE A 302 -0.13 4.57 -2.80
CA ILE A 302 0.51 4.25 -1.52
C ILE A 302 -0.49 3.58 -0.57
N GLU A 303 -1.75 3.99 -0.60
CA GLU A 303 -2.83 3.38 0.20
C GLU A 303 -3.05 1.91 -0.18
N ASP A 304 -3.07 1.61 -1.49
CA ASP A 304 -3.20 0.22 -1.96
C ASP A 304 -2.01 -0.65 -1.51
N ILE A 305 -0.80 -0.08 -1.49
CA ILE A 305 0.43 -0.78 -1.09
C ILE A 305 0.43 -1.10 0.40
N ILE A 306 -0.10 -0.20 1.23
CA ILE A 306 -0.24 -0.42 2.68
C ILE A 306 -1.10 -1.65 2.98
N ASP A 307 -2.12 -1.91 2.15
CA ASP A 307 -3.03 -3.04 2.29
C ASP A 307 -2.50 -4.37 1.74
N PHE A 308 -1.24 -4.41 1.25
CA PHE A 308 -0.65 -5.64 0.75
C PHE A 308 -0.50 -6.69 1.85
N ARG A 309 -0.83 -7.93 1.48
CA ARG A 309 -0.82 -9.09 2.36
C ARG A 309 0.11 -10.17 1.84
N ASP A 310 0.69 -10.92 2.76
CA ASP A 310 1.46 -12.10 2.44
C ASP A 310 0.56 -13.26 1.97
N SER A 311 1.19 -14.38 1.58
CA SER A 311 0.48 -15.58 1.13
C SER A 311 -0.44 -16.19 2.19
N GLN A 312 -0.30 -15.83 3.46
CA GLN A 312 -1.13 -16.27 4.58
C GLN A 312 -2.22 -15.24 4.96
N GLY A 313 -2.35 -14.16 4.19
CA GLY A 313 -3.36 -13.11 4.43
C GLY A 313 -2.98 -12.09 5.50
N ARG A 314 -1.76 -12.14 6.03
CA ARG A 314 -1.27 -11.17 7.03
C ARG A 314 -0.74 -9.93 6.34
N PRO A 315 -1.00 -8.72 6.85
CA PRO A 315 -0.42 -7.50 6.31
C PRO A 315 1.12 -7.57 6.25
N LEU A 316 1.71 -7.01 5.19
CA LEU A 316 3.16 -6.82 5.13
C LEU A 316 3.61 -5.75 6.12
N LEU A 317 2.79 -4.73 6.31
CA LEU A 317 3.01 -3.68 7.29
C LEU A 317 2.97 -4.27 8.71
N GLY A 318 3.98 -3.96 9.52
CA GLY A 318 4.28 -4.64 10.78
C GLY A 318 5.52 -5.54 10.72
N LYS A 319 5.90 -6.02 9.52
CA LYS A 319 7.24 -6.61 9.26
C LYS A 319 8.27 -5.55 8.88
N TYR A 320 7.79 -4.40 8.40
CA TYR A 320 8.52 -3.15 8.22
C TYR A 320 7.65 -1.98 8.70
N THR A 321 8.28 -0.84 9.00
CA THR A 321 7.56 0.39 9.38
C THR A 321 7.06 1.15 8.16
N ARG A 322 6.12 2.08 8.37
CA ARG A 322 5.65 2.97 7.30
C ARG A 322 6.76 3.85 6.75
N GLU A 323 7.63 4.36 7.63
CA GLU A 323 8.78 5.18 7.25
C GLU A 323 9.75 4.40 6.36
N GLU A 324 10.01 3.12 6.70
CA GLU A 324 10.84 2.24 5.88
C GLU A 324 10.22 1.99 4.49
N LEU A 325 8.89 1.83 4.41
CA LEU A 325 8.18 1.70 3.13
C LEU A 325 8.30 2.95 2.27
N GLU A 326 8.05 4.13 2.86
CA GLU A 326 8.12 5.41 2.15
C GLU A 326 9.54 5.68 1.66
N GLN A 327 10.55 5.41 2.49
CA GLN A 327 11.95 5.50 2.11
C GLN A 327 12.28 4.51 0.97
N TRP A 328 11.84 3.25 1.06
CA TRP A 328 12.06 2.26 0.01
C TRP A 328 11.42 2.66 -1.33
N ILE A 329 10.19 3.20 -1.31
CA ILE A 329 9.53 3.72 -2.52
C ILE A 329 10.30 4.92 -3.07
N GLN A 330 10.72 5.85 -2.22
CA GLN A 330 11.49 7.01 -2.63
C GLN A 330 12.82 6.62 -3.28
N GLU A 331 13.56 5.68 -2.67
CA GLU A 331 14.80 5.15 -3.24
C GLU A 331 14.55 4.50 -4.61
N ARG A 332 13.52 3.66 -4.75
CA ARG A 332 13.21 2.95 -6.01
C ARG A 332 12.60 3.82 -7.10
N THR A 333 12.12 5.01 -6.77
CA THR A 333 11.62 6.01 -7.71
C THR A 333 12.65 7.05 -8.10
N THR A 334 13.77 7.16 -7.36
CA THR A 334 14.81 8.18 -7.60
C THR A 334 16.17 7.61 -8.01
N GLN A 335 16.57 6.46 -7.47
CA GLN A 335 17.87 5.85 -7.77
C GLN A 335 17.78 5.02 -9.06
N ALA A 336 18.57 5.41 -10.06
CA ALA A 336 18.77 4.66 -11.28
C ALA A 336 20.23 4.78 -11.77
N PRO A 337 20.79 3.75 -12.42
CA PRO A 337 22.06 3.87 -13.14
C PRO A 337 21.99 5.00 -14.18
N GLU A 338 23.14 5.63 -14.46
CA GLU A 338 23.21 6.71 -15.44
C GLU A 338 22.69 6.23 -16.81
N GLY A 339 21.68 6.93 -17.35
CA GLY A 339 21.02 6.57 -18.61
C GLY A 339 19.90 5.52 -18.52
N MET A 340 19.52 5.05 -17.33
CA MET A 340 18.37 4.15 -17.12
C MET A 340 17.24 4.80 -16.33
N LEU A 341 16.01 4.32 -16.52
CA LEU A 341 14.88 4.75 -15.69
C LEU A 341 14.86 4.01 -14.34
N PRO A 342 14.30 4.62 -13.27
CA PRO A 342 14.09 3.95 -11.99
C PRO A 342 13.25 2.66 -12.09
N GLU A 343 13.38 1.78 -11.11
CA GLU A 343 12.66 0.49 -11.08
C GLU A 343 11.14 0.69 -10.94
N ILE A 344 10.74 1.69 -10.15
CA ILE A 344 9.35 2.08 -9.95
C ILE A 344 9.16 3.47 -10.52
N LEU A 345 8.10 3.65 -11.32
CA LEU A 345 7.76 4.91 -11.95
C LEU A 345 6.60 5.56 -11.21
N LEU A 346 6.78 6.83 -10.83
CA LEU A 346 5.72 7.67 -10.26
C LEU A 346 5.09 8.52 -11.37
N ILE A 347 3.77 8.44 -11.49
CA ILE A 347 3.03 9.26 -12.46
C ILE A 347 2.71 10.61 -11.82
N GLY A 348 3.29 11.68 -12.36
CA GLY A 348 3.19 13.03 -11.80
C GLY A 348 2.04 13.89 -12.33
N THR A 349 1.34 13.46 -13.38
CA THR A 349 0.41 14.30 -14.15
C THR A 349 -0.95 13.62 -14.40
N GLY A 350 -1.97 14.44 -14.63
CA GLY A 350 -3.32 14.00 -15.01
C GLY A 350 -4.07 13.21 -13.94
N HIS A 351 -5.09 12.46 -14.37
CA HIS A 351 -5.92 11.60 -13.50
C HIS A 351 -5.17 10.40 -12.90
N ALA A 352 -3.96 10.13 -13.37
CA ALA A 352 -3.08 9.08 -12.87
C ALA A 352 -2.05 9.59 -11.85
N LYS A 353 -2.12 10.87 -11.44
CA LYS A 353 -1.20 11.48 -10.49
C LYS A 353 -1.14 10.70 -9.17
N GLY A 354 0.07 10.46 -8.68
CA GLY A 354 0.33 9.77 -7.40
C GLY A 354 0.27 8.24 -7.49
N ARG A 355 0.12 7.68 -8.69
CA ARG A 355 0.13 6.23 -8.91
C ARG A 355 1.55 5.74 -9.24
N LEU A 356 1.83 4.54 -8.77
CA LEU A 356 3.09 3.82 -8.90
C LEU A 356 2.90 2.63 -9.82
N ILE A 357 3.87 2.39 -10.70
CA ILE A 357 3.91 1.23 -11.58
C ILE A 357 5.36 0.75 -11.73
N ALA A 358 5.56 -0.56 -11.71
CA ALA A 358 6.87 -1.13 -11.99
C ALA A 358 7.21 -0.93 -13.48
N LYS A 359 8.45 -0.54 -13.77
CA LYS A 359 8.88 -0.17 -15.13
C LYS A 359 8.65 -1.29 -16.15
N ASP A 360 8.92 -2.54 -15.75
CA ASP A 360 8.76 -3.74 -16.57
C ASP A 360 7.29 -4.12 -16.86
N THR A 361 6.35 -3.64 -16.05
CA THR A 361 4.91 -3.91 -16.22
C THR A 361 4.16 -2.79 -16.95
N LEU A 362 4.79 -1.64 -17.18
CA LEU A 362 4.16 -0.49 -17.87
C LEU A 362 3.68 -0.85 -19.29
N LEU A 363 4.55 -1.41 -20.14
CA LEU A 363 4.16 -1.75 -21.52
C LEU A 363 3.06 -2.83 -21.56
N PRO A 364 3.15 -3.95 -20.81
CA PRO A 364 2.04 -4.90 -20.69
C PRO A 364 0.72 -4.26 -20.23
N PHE A 365 0.78 -3.36 -19.25
CA PHE A 365 -0.39 -2.61 -18.78
C PHE A 365 -0.99 -1.76 -19.90
N LEU A 366 -0.17 -0.99 -20.63
CA LEU A 366 -0.61 -0.12 -21.71
C LEU A 366 -1.26 -0.92 -22.85
N VAL A 367 -0.67 -2.04 -23.27
CA VAL A 367 -1.25 -2.91 -24.32
C VAL A 367 -2.64 -3.40 -23.92
N LYS A 368 -2.79 -3.88 -22.68
CA LYS A 368 -4.08 -4.34 -22.16
C LYS A 368 -5.11 -3.20 -22.11
N ALA A 369 -4.73 -2.07 -21.52
CA ALA A 369 -5.60 -0.90 -21.37
C ALA A 369 -6.03 -0.32 -22.72
N LEU A 370 -5.12 -0.25 -23.70
CA LEU A 370 -5.42 0.19 -25.07
C LEU A 370 -6.39 -0.75 -25.78
N ARG A 371 -6.24 -2.07 -25.61
CA ARG A 371 -7.16 -3.06 -26.19
C ARG A 371 -8.56 -2.97 -25.61
N GLU A 372 -8.67 -2.78 -24.30
CA GLU A 372 -9.95 -2.56 -23.61
C GLU A 372 -10.60 -1.26 -24.07
N ALA A 373 -9.84 -0.15 -24.11
CA ALA A 373 -10.30 1.14 -24.59
C ALA A 373 -10.74 1.09 -26.07
N ARG A 374 -9.97 0.45 -26.94
CA ARG A 374 -10.30 0.23 -28.36
C ARG A 374 -11.64 -0.44 -28.52
N THR A 375 -11.88 -1.52 -27.77
CA THR A 375 -13.12 -2.31 -27.88
C THR A 375 -14.33 -1.48 -27.48
N ALA A 376 -14.23 -0.73 -26.37
CA ALA A 376 -15.30 0.14 -25.90
C ALA A 376 -15.56 1.32 -26.85
N ILE A 377 -14.51 2.05 -27.25
CA ILE A 377 -14.61 3.23 -28.11
C ILE A 377 -15.12 2.86 -29.50
N LYS A 378 -14.65 1.75 -30.09
CA LYS A 378 -15.15 1.26 -31.39
C LYS A 378 -16.65 1.00 -31.35
N ALA A 379 -17.14 0.33 -30.31
CA ALA A 379 -18.56 0.01 -30.17
C ALA A 379 -19.42 1.29 -30.10
N LEU A 380 -18.96 2.29 -29.35
CA LEU A 380 -19.66 3.57 -29.22
C LEU A 380 -19.65 4.36 -30.51
N ILE A 381 -18.50 4.48 -31.19
CA ILE A 381 -18.41 5.18 -32.48
C ILE A 381 -19.31 4.49 -33.49
N THR A 382 -19.29 3.15 -33.54
CA THR A 382 -20.14 2.37 -34.46
C THR A 382 -21.62 2.65 -34.23
N ARG A 383 -22.05 2.68 -32.98
CA ARG A 383 -23.44 3.01 -32.61
C ARG A 383 -23.79 4.43 -33.00
N ASP A 384 -23.01 5.41 -32.54
CA ASP A 384 -23.32 6.82 -32.73
C ASP A 384 -23.31 7.19 -34.24
N TRP A 385 -22.35 6.64 -34.99
CA TRP A 385 -22.29 6.85 -36.44
C TRP A 385 -23.43 6.17 -37.19
N ARG A 386 -23.87 4.99 -36.74
CA ARG A 386 -25.05 4.33 -37.29
C ARG A 386 -26.30 5.19 -37.11
N ASP A 387 -26.49 5.77 -35.93
CA ASP A 387 -27.63 6.63 -35.63
C ASP A 387 -27.58 7.92 -36.48
N ILE A 388 -26.42 8.57 -36.56
CA ILE A 388 -26.22 9.78 -37.38
C ILE A 388 -26.50 9.51 -38.87
N LEU A 389 -26.02 8.37 -39.40
CA LEU A 389 -26.23 8.00 -40.80
C LEU A 389 -27.66 7.53 -41.07
N ALA A 390 -28.32 6.89 -40.11
CA ALA A 390 -29.75 6.55 -40.18
C ALA A 390 -30.66 7.79 -40.23
N ASP A 391 -30.16 8.95 -39.80
CA ASP A 391 -30.84 10.25 -39.95
C ASP A 391 -30.41 11.02 -41.22
N PHE A 392 -29.67 10.38 -42.14
CA PHE A 392 -29.08 11.00 -43.34
C PHE A 392 -28.18 12.20 -43.04
N SER A 393 -27.52 12.21 -41.87
CA SER A 393 -26.53 13.22 -41.50
C SER A 393 -25.10 12.67 -41.60
N SER A 394 -24.14 13.58 -41.69
CA SER A 394 -22.71 13.31 -41.50
C SER A 394 -22.16 14.21 -40.39
N GLY A 395 -21.17 13.72 -39.66
CA GLY A 395 -20.42 14.49 -38.66
C GLY A 395 -19.02 14.83 -39.16
N LEU A 396 -18.42 15.89 -38.61
CA LEU A 396 -17.06 16.34 -38.99
C LEU A 396 -16.01 15.22 -38.81
N ALA A 397 -16.11 14.44 -37.72
CA ALA A 397 -15.24 13.29 -37.45
C ALA A 397 -15.41 12.11 -38.44
N MET A 398 -16.46 12.11 -39.28
CA MET A 398 -16.62 11.11 -40.36
C MET A 398 -15.91 11.54 -41.64
N GLU A 399 -15.67 12.84 -41.83
CA GLU A 399 -15.18 13.42 -43.08
C GLU A 399 -13.70 13.78 -42.99
N ASP A 400 -13.26 14.27 -41.83
CA ASP A 400 -11.90 14.75 -41.57
C ASP A 400 -11.15 13.88 -40.53
N ASP A 401 -9.88 13.60 -40.83
CA ASP A 401 -9.00 12.80 -39.98
C ASP A 401 -8.57 13.57 -38.71
N ALA A 402 -8.40 14.90 -38.80
CA ALA A 402 -8.05 15.71 -37.63
C ALA A 402 -9.23 15.80 -36.64
N ALA A 403 -10.44 16.07 -37.13
CA ALA A 403 -11.66 16.02 -36.33
C ALA A 403 -11.90 14.64 -35.70
N PHE A 404 -11.56 13.56 -36.42
CA PHE A 404 -11.65 12.20 -35.90
C PHE A 404 -10.66 11.94 -34.75
N ARG A 405 -9.41 12.40 -34.85
CA ARG A 405 -8.42 12.28 -33.77
C ARG A 405 -8.87 13.03 -32.50
N THR A 406 -9.38 14.24 -32.64
CA THR A 406 -9.92 15.01 -31.50
C THR A 406 -11.12 14.32 -30.86
N GLU A 407 -11.99 13.68 -31.64
CA GLU A 407 -13.11 12.89 -31.12
C GLU A 407 -12.63 11.62 -30.38
N LEU A 408 -11.62 10.93 -30.91
CA LEU A 408 -11.01 9.78 -30.22
C LEU A 408 -10.39 10.18 -28.89
N GLU A 409 -9.67 11.30 -28.82
CA GLU A 409 -9.05 11.82 -27.61
C GLU A 409 -10.10 12.14 -26.53
N LYS A 410 -11.19 12.84 -26.89
CA LYS A 410 -12.31 13.12 -25.98
C LYS A 410 -12.97 11.85 -25.45
N ARG A 411 -13.17 10.85 -26.31
CA ARG A 411 -13.73 9.56 -25.89
C ARG A 411 -12.77 8.79 -24.99
N LEU A 412 -11.46 8.89 -25.23
CA LEU A 412 -10.44 8.28 -24.40
C LEU A 412 -10.39 8.93 -23.01
N GLU A 413 -10.52 10.26 -22.93
CA GLU A 413 -10.60 11.01 -21.68
C GLU A 413 -11.79 10.57 -20.81
N VAL A 414 -12.96 10.37 -21.42
CA VAL A 414 -14.17 9.92 -20.71
C VAL A 414 -14.10 8.46 -20.28
N HIS A 415 -13.61 7.56 -21.16
CA HIS A 415 -13.65 6.12 -20.90
C HIS A 415 -12.43 5.57 -20.16
N SER A 416 -11.26 6.19 -20.32
CA SER A 416 -10.03 5.74 -19.69
C SER A 416 -9.13 6.93 -19.32
N PRO A 417 -9.55 7.77 -18.35
CA PRO A 417 -8.80 8.97 -17.94
C PRO A 417 -7.41 8.65 -17.39
N ILE A 418 -7.25 7.50 -16.72
CA ILE A 418 -5.97 7.02 -16.18
C ILE A 418 -5.00 6.66 -17.31
N LEU A 419 -5.48 5.95 -18.34
CA LEU A 419 -4.67 5.59 -19.51
C LEU A 419 -4.22 6.84 -20.25
N LEU A 420 -5.13 7.80 -20.48
CA LEU A 420 -4.79 9.07 -21.09
C LEU A 420 -3.73 9.83 -20.28
N GLY A 421 -3.88 9.87 -18.94
CA GLY A 421 -2.92 10.51 -18.06
C GLY A 421 -1.51 9.93 -18.17
N ILE A 422 -1.39 8.60 -18.35
CA ILE A 422 -0.10 7.93 -18.56
C ILE A 422 0.46 8.21 -19.96
N LEU A 423 -0.38 8.16 -21.00
CA LEU A 423 0.01 8.41 -22.39
C LEU A 423 0.47 9.85 -22.64
N GLN A 424 0.03 10.80 -21.82
CA GLN A 424 0.49 12.19 -21.87
C GLN A 424 1.88 12.41 -21.26
N THR A 425 2.41 11.42 -20.54
CA THR A 425 3.78 11.49 -19.99
C THR A 425 4.83 11.08 -21.02
N ALA A 426 6.09 11.43 -20.77
CA ALA A 426 7.22 10.91 -21.55
C ALA A 426 7.60 9.46 -21.15
N LEU A 427 6.94 8.83 -20.17
CA LEU A 427 7.32 7.52 -19.66
C LEU A 427 7.16 6.39 -20.70
N PRO A 428 6.06 6.27 -21.46
CA PRO A 428 5.90 5.17 -22.41
C PRO A 428 7.01 5.05 -23.47
N PRO A 429 7.42 6.12 -24.19
CA PRO A 429 8.50 6.02 -25.17
C PRO A 429 9.86 5.76 -24.51
N LEU A 430 10.14 6.36 -23.35
CA LEU A 430 11.40 6.12 -22.64
C LEU A 430 11.53 4.67 -22.16
N VAL A 431 10.46 4.08 -21.61
CA VAL A 431 10.44 2.67 -21.24
C VAL A 431 10.57 1.79 -22.48
N TYR A 432 9.90 2.13 -23.58
CA TYR A 432 10.05 1.38 -24.82
C TYR A 432 11.50 1.37 -25.34
N GLN A 433 12.17 2.52 -25.36
CA GLN A 433 13.57 2.65 -25.76
C GLN A 433 14.51 1.78 -24.91
N GLU A 434 14.28 1.71 -23.60
CA GLU A 434 15.09 0.88 -22.69
C GLU A 434 14.89 -0.63 -22.94
N PHE A 435 13.67 -1.07 -23.25
CA PHE A 435 13.35 -2.49 -23.45
C PHE A 435 13.50 -2.99 -24.91
N ARG A 436 13.67 -2.09 -25.89
CA ARG A 436 13.79 -2.41 -27.32
C ARG A 436 14.94 -3.37 -27.64
N GLY A 437 16.00 -3.38 -26.83
CA GLY A 437 17.18 -4.25 -27.00
C GLY A 437 17.09 -5.62 -26.31
N VAL A 438 16.07 -5.85 -25.46
CA VAL A 438 16.02 -7.03 -24.55
C VAL A 438 15.06 -8.12 -25.03
N LYS A 439 14.05 -7.78 -25.85
CA LYS A 439 13.07 -8.74 -26.41
C LYS A 439 12.68 -8.30 -27.83
N ASP A 440 12.37 -9.25 -28.71
CA ASP A 440 11.82 -8.99 -30.06
C ASP A 440 10.73 -7.92 -29.99
N ALA A 441 11.08 -6.72 -30.45
CA ALA A 441 10.22 -5.56 -30.35
C ALA A 441 8.97 -5.81 -31.20
N SER A 442 7.80 -5.91 -30.54
CA SER A 442 6.54 -6.06 -31.27
C SER A 442 6.39 -4.87 -32.24
N PRO A 443 6.10 -5.12 -33.52
CA PRO A 443 5.93 -4.05 -34.52
C PRO A 443 4.77 -3.11 -34.17
N GLU A 444 3.82 -3.54 -33.34
CA GLU A 444 2.74 -2.71 -32.81
C GLU A 444 3.26 -1.70 -31.78
N LEU A 445 4.17 -2.12 -30.89
CA LEU A 445 4.75 -1.23 -29.89
C LEU A 445 5.69 -0.19 -30.52
N GLU A 446 6.43 -0.57 -31.55
CA GLU A 446 7.28 0.33 -32.33
C GLU A 446 6.45 1.46 -32.97
N ARG A 447 5.28 1.13 -33.53
CA ARG A 447 4.37 2.13 -34.12
C ARG A 447 3.78 3.08 -33.07
N CYS A 448 3.55 2.61 -31.85
CA CYS A 448 2.93 3.39 -30.78
C CYS A 448 3.94 4.25 -29.99
N PHE A 449 5.15 3.72 -29.75
CA PHE A 449 6.11 4.26 -28.79
C PHE A 449 7.56 4.34 -29.32
N GLY A 450 7.82 4.01 -30.59
CA GLY A 450 9.17 3.99 -31.17
C GLY A 450 9.79 5.37 -31.42
N GLY A 451 8.99 6.42 -31.46
CA GLY A 451 9.47 7.81 -31.57
C GLY A 451 9.65 8.49 -30.20
N ASP A 452 10.15 9.74 -30.21
CA ASP A 452 10.32 10.55 -29.00
C ASP A 452 8.99 10.94 -28.33
N LYS A 453 7.87 10.79 -29.06
CA LYS A 453 6.52 11.09 -28.58
C LYS A 453 5.61 9.90 -28.84
N VAL A 454 4.62 9.76 -27.96
CA VAL A 454 3.54 8.79 -28.10
C VAL A 454 2.76 9.08 -29.40
N ALA A 455 2.39 8.02 -30.13
CA ALA A 455 1.61 8.14 -31.35
C ALA A 455 0.21 8.73 -31.13
N GLY A 456 -0.42 9.20 -32.21
CA GLY A 456 -1.80 9.74 -32.17
C GLY A 456 -2.84 8.69 -31.73
N PRO A 457 -4.01 9.13 -31.25
CA PRO A 457 -5.04 8.23 -30.71
C PRO A 457 -5.61 7.25 -31.76
N ASP A 458 -5.56 7.63 -33.04
CA ASP A 458 -5.90 6.77 -34.18
C ASP A 458 -4.95 5.57 -34.33
N VAL A 459 -3.65 5.80 -34.11
CA VAL A 459 -2.61 4.76 -34.15
C VAL A 459 -2.64 3.92 -32.87
N LEU A 460 -2.75 4.56 -31.69
CA LEU A 460 -2.79 3.88 -30.39
C LEU A 460 -3.95 2.89 -30.25
N LEU A 461 -5.13 3.27 -30.76
CA LEU A 461 -6.33 2.43 -30.71
C LEU A 461 -6.46 1.54 -31.96
N ASP A 462 -5.59 1.66 -32.96
CA ASP A 462 -5.69 0.98 -34.26
C ASP A 462 -7.11 1.11 -34.86
N LEU A 463 -7.58 2.36 -34.91
CA LEU A 463 -8.90 2.74 -35.43
C LEU A 463 -8.74 3.66 -36.63
N ASP A 464 -9.02 3.13 -37.81
CA ASP A 464 -9.05 3.88 -39.07
C ASP A 464 -10.47 4.41 -39.35
N ARG A 465 -10.58 5.72 -39.56
CA ARG A 465 -11.86 6.40 -39.84
C ARG A 465 -12.58 5.81 -41.06
N LYS A 466 -11.87 5.57 -42.17
CA LYS A 466 -12.47 5.06 -43.42
C LYS A 466 -12.96 3.63 -43.25
N ARG A 467 -12.18 2.79 -42.57
CA ARG A 467 -12.59 1.41 -42.25
C ARG A 467 -13.82 1.39 -41.35
N LEU A 468 -13.83 2.17 -40.28
CA LEU A 468 -15.00 2.27 -39.38
C LEU A 468 -16.23 2.79 -40.12
N LEU A 469 -16.09 3.78 -40.98
CA LEU A 469 -17.21 4.32 -41.75
C LEU A 469 -17.77 3.29 -42.73
N SER A 470 -16.89 2.49 -43.36
CA SER A 470 -17.29 1.37 -44.21
C SER A 470 -18.05 0.30 -43.41
N ASP A 471 -17.51 -0.11 -42.26
CA ASP A 471 -18.14 -1.09 -41.37
C ASP A 471 -19.54 -0.62 -40.96
N VAL A 472 -19.69 0.65 -40.54
CA VAL A 472 -20.99 1.22 -40.15
C VAL A 472 -21.97 1.26 -41.34
N ARG A 473 -21.50 1.61 -42.54
CA ARG A 473 -22.35 1.63 -43.74
C ARG A 473 -22.86 0.24 -44.12
N MET A 474 -22.04 -0.80 -43.91
CA MET A 474 -22.46 -2.19 -44.13
C MET A 474 -23.54 -2.65 -43.14
N LEU A 475 -23.62 -2.03 -41.95
CA LEU A 475 -24.65 -2.31 -40.93
C LEU A 475 -25.99 -1.59 -41.20
N LEU A 476 -26.03 -0.66 -42.16
CA LEU A 476 -27.26 0.01 -42.57
C LEU A 476 -28.04 -0.86 -43.57
N PRO A 477 -29.39 -0.79 -43.59
CA PRO A 477 -30.19 -1.52 -44.59
C PRO A 477 -29.76 -1.16 -46.01
N PHE A 478 -29.68 -2.16 -46.90
CA PHE A 478 -29.15 -2.03 -48.27
C PHE A 478 -29.80 -0.93 -49.14
N TRP A 479 -30.98 -0.43 -48.77
CA TRP A 479 -31.63 0.70 -49.44
C TRP A 479 -30.95 2.06 -49.19
N TYR A 480 -30.03 2.15 -48.23
CA TYR A 480 -29.23 3.36 -47.93
C TYR A 480 -28.04 3.58 -48.88
N SER A 481 -27.59 2.54 -49.60
CA SER A 481 -26.42 2.60 -50.49
C SER A 481 -26.75 2.88 -51.96
N LEU A 482 -28.04 3.06 -52.30
CA LEU A 482 -28.48 3.39 -53.67
C LEU A 482 -28.46 4.92 -53.89
N PRO A 483 -27.68 5.43 -54.87
CA PRO A 483 -27.48 6.89 -55.07
C PRO A 483 -28.76 7.67 -55.34
N PHE A 484 -29.81 7.01 -55.84
CA PHE A 484 -31.10 7.62 -56.16
C PHE A 484 -31.99 7.88 -54.92
N VAL A 485 -31.83 7.14 -53.82
CA VAL A 485 -32.68 7.29 -52.62
C VAL A 485 -32.14 8.39 -51.68
N ALA A 486 -30.81 8.51 -51.58
CA ALA A 486 -30.15 9.55 -50.78
C ALA A 486 -30.41 10.98 -51.30
N ALA A 487 -30.47 11.16 -52.62
CA ALA A 487 -30.78 12.45 -53.26
C ALA A 487 -32.22 12.91 -53.01
N ILE A 488 -33.18 11.97 -52.99
CA ILE A 488 -34.61 12.28 -52.79
C ILE A 488 -34.92 12.61 -51.32
N MET A 489 -34.28 11.93 -50.35
CA MET A 489 -34.49 12.19 -48.91
C MET A 489 -33.68 13.40 -48.39
N GLY A 490 -32.50 13.70 -48.95
CA GLY A 490 -31.70 14.88 -48.59
C GLY A 490 -32.37 16.23 -48.90
N LEU A 491 -33.28 16.26 -49.88
CA LEU A 491 -34.13 17.41 -50.21
C LEU A 491 -35.25 17.63 -49.17
N PHE A 492 -35.73 16.58 -48.50
CA PHE A 492 -36.77 16.69 -47.47
C PHE A 492 -36.22 17.02 -46.07
N SER A 493 -35.01 16.57 -45.71
CA SER A 493 -34.42 16.87 -44.39
C SER A 493 -33.89 18.32 -44.28
N ARG A 494 -33.41 18.91 -45.39
CA ARG A 494 -32.97 20.32 -45.45
C ARG A 494 -34.11 21.32 -45.14
N LYS A 495 -35.38 20.97 -45.40
CA LYS A 495 -36.54 21.79 -45.01
C LYS A 495 -36.88 21.70 -43.51
N ARG A 496 -36.47 20.64 -42.80
CA ARG A 496 -36.65 20.51 -41.35
C ARG A 496 -35.55 21.20 -40.54
N LYS A 497 -34.28 21.13 -40.97
CA LYS A 497 -33.14 21.79 -40.28
C LYS A 497 -33.19 23.34 -40.31
N ARG A 498 -33.82 23.95 -41.32
CA ARG A 498 -34.08 25.42 -41.32
C ARG A 498 -35.15 25.86 -40.31
N ARG A 499 -36.01 24.94 -39.83
CA ARG A 499 -37.01 25.21 -38.79
C ARG A 499 -36.50 24.95 -37.37
N SER A 500 -35.52 24.07 -37.17
CA SER A 500 -34.92 23.83 -35.84
C SER A 500 -33.80 24.82 -35.48
N ALA A 501 -33.02 25.30 -36.46
CA ALA A 501 -31.98 26.32 -36.20
C ALA A 501 -32.55 27.69 -35.80
N LYS A 502 -33.82 27.97 -36.12
CA LYS A 502 -34.55 29.18 -35.68
C LYS A 502 -35.14 29.07 -34.27
N ARG A 503 -35.03 27.91 -33.61
CA ARG A 503 -35.53 27.67 -32.23
C ARG A 503 -34.43 27.39 -31.20
N ALA A 504 -33.16 27.38 -31.60
CA ALA A 504 -32.02 27.14 -30.69
C ALA A 504 -31.29 28.43 -30.25
N GLY A 505 -31.78 29.61 -30.67
CA GLY A 505 -31.27 30.93 -30.25
C GLY A 505 -32.27 31.68 -29.38
N ALA A 506 -32.58 31.16 -28.19
CA ALA A 506 -33.18 31.90 -27.09
C ALA A 506 -33.06 31.06 -25.82
N THR A 507 -32.27 31.53 -24.86
CA THR A 507 -31.96 30.87 -23.59
C THR A 507 -32.70 31.56 -22.43
N VAL A 508 -33.32 30.75 -21.57
CA VAL A 508 -33.62 30.93 -20.11
C VAL A 508 -34.90 31.69 -19.65
N SER A 509 -35.97 30.89 -19.38
CA SER A 509 -36.79 30.69 -18.14
C SER A 509 -37.49 31.86 -17.38
N PRO A 510 -38.53 31.64 -16.51
CA PRO A 510 -39.58 30.58 -16.40
C PRO A 510 -41.02 31.11 -16.04
N ARG A 511 -41.97 30.17 -15.76
CA ARG A 511 -43.37 30.27 -15.24
C ARG A 511 -44.45 30.40 -16.32
N LEU A 512 -45.67 29.84 -16.23
CA LEU A 512 -46.43 28.81 -15.48
C LEU A 512 -47.90 29.15 -15.84
N ASP A 513 -48.69 28.15 -16.28
CA ASP A 513 -50.15 28.14 -16.45
C ASP A 513 -50.77 29.22 -17.38
N GLU A 514 -51.77 28.98 -18.23
CA GLU A 514 -52.88 28.04 -18.14
C GLU A 514 -53.45 27.83 -19.56
N ALA A 515 -54.32 26.82 -19.67
CA ALA A 515 -54.92 26.34 -20.90
C ALA A 515 -55.74 27.38 -21.67
N GLU A 516 -55.67 27.35 -23.00
CA GLU A 516 -56.86 27.54 -23.81
C GLU A 516 -56.76 26.85 -25.17
N ALA A 517 -57.95 26.45 -25.62
CA ALA A 517 -58.18 25.34 -26.52
C ALA A 517 -58.15 25.74 -28.01
N SER A 518 -57.67 24.79 -28.80
CA SER A 518 -58.19 24.35 -30.11
C SER A 518 -58.81 25.35 -31.11
N GLY A 519 -58.27 25.27 -32.33
CA GLY A 519 -59.03 25.30 -33.59
C GLY A 519 -58.14 25.73 -34.77
N GLY A 520 -58.02 25.07 -35.91
CA GLY A 520 -58.56 23.85 -36.52
C GLY A 520 -57.87 23.72 -37.90
N GLN A 521 -57.22 22.59 -38.21
CA GLN A 521 -57.70 21.45 -39.01
C GLN A 521 -57.89 21.66 -40.53
N ALA A 522 -57.14 20.86 -41.29
CA ALA A 522 -57.51 20.32 -42.60
C ALA A 522 -56.88 18.92 -42.81
N VAL A 523 -57.19 17.93 -41.93
CA VAL A 523 -56.77 16.52 -42.09
C VAL A 523 -57.90 15.50 -41.78
N ASN A 524 -59.08 15.92 -41.30
CA ASN A 524 -60.02 15.02 -40.62
C ASN A 524 -61.22 14.43 -41.42
N SER A 525 -61.16 14.32 -42.76
CA SER A 525 -62.21 13.58 -43.50
C SER A 525 -61.88 12.09 -43.69
N ARG A 526 -60.65 11.79 -44.12
CA ARG A 526 -60.24 10.42 -44.49
C ARG A 526 -60.16 9.47 -43.29
N ALA A 527 -59.74 9.94 -42.12
CA ALA A 527 -59.68 9.13 -40.91
C ALA A 527 -61.08 8.75 -40.39
N ALA A 528 -62.05 9.67 -40.52
CA ALA A 528 -63.43 9.42 -40.11
C ALA A 528 -64.12 8.36 -41.00
N GLU A 529 -63.84 8.35 -42.31
CA GLU A 529 -64.34 7.34 -43.25
C GLU A 529 -63.79 5.93 -42.95
N PHE A 530 -62.49 5.81 -42.64
CA PHE A 530 -61.92 4.53 -42.20
C PHE A 530 -62.50 4.05 -40.86
N GLY A 531 -62.76 4.97 -39.94
CA GLY A 531 -63.40 4.65 -38.66
C GLY A 531 -64.84 4.14 -38.78
N GLN A 532 -65.62 4.65 -39.73
CA GLN A 532 -66.97 4.15 -40.00
C GLN A 532 -66.95 2.73 -40.59
N MET A 533 -66.03 2.45 -41.53
CA MET A 533 -65.87 1.12 -42.12
C MET A 533 -65.35 0.09 -41.09
N ALA A 534 -64.43 0.51 -40.21
CA ALA A 534 -63.95 -0.33 -39.11
C ALA A 534 -65.07 -0.73 -38.12
N ARG A 535 -65.98 0.19 -37.80
CA ARG A 535 -67.18 -0.11 -36.96
C ARG A 535 -68.16 -1.07 -37.63
N ALA A 536 -68.29 -1.03 -38.96
CA ALA A 536 -69.11 -1.98 -39.71
C ALA A 536 -68.49 -3.38 -39.77
N ALA A 537 -67.16 -3.47 -39.90
CA ALA A 537 -66.42 -4.73 -39.85
C ALA A 537 -66.44 -5.36 -38.45
N GLU A 538 -66.32 -4.54 -37.38
CA GLU A 538 -66.40 -4.99 -35.98
C GLU A 538 -67.68 -5.79 -35.70
N LYS A 539 -68.85 -5.29 -36.15
CA LYS A 539 -70.15 -5.97 -35.95
C LYS A 539 -70.26 -7.35 -36.62
N LYS A 540 -69.48 -7.60 -37.68
CA LYS A 540 -69.48 -8.88 -38.40
C LYS A 540 -68.45 -9.88 -37.88
N MET A 541 -67.37 -9.39 -37.26
CA MET A 541 -66.20 -10.20 -36.90
C MET A 541 -66.08 -10.50 -35.39
N LEU A 542 -66.94 -9.92 -34.54
CA LEU A 542 -66.98 -10.23 -33.11
C LEU A 542 -68.00 -11.34 -32.77
N PRO A 543 -67.66 -12.32 -31.93
CA PRO A 543 -68.62 -13.28 -31.40
C PRO A 543 -69.66 -12.60 -30.47
N GLN A 544 -70.91 -13.08 -30.48
CA GLN A 544 -72.01 -12.48 -29.73
C GLN A 544 -71.71 -12.46 -28.21
N GLY A 545 -71.79 -11.27 -27.59
CA GLY A 545 -71.72 -11.09 -26.13
C GLY A 545 -70.35 -10.73 -25.54
N GLN A 546 -69.29 -10.53 -26.34
CA GLN A 546 -67.98 -10.08 -25.85
C GLN A 546 -67.65 -8.65 -26.33
N THR A 547 -66.83 -7.91 -25.57
CA THR A 547 -66.28 -6.62 -26.02
C THR A 547 -64.99 -6.83 -26.80
N LEU A 548 -64.67 -5.92 -27.73
CA LEU A 548 -63.43 -5.96 -28.52
C LEU A 548 -62.17 -6.02 -27.64
N GLU A 549 -62.19 -5.35 -26.48
CA GLU A 549 -61.04 -5.26 -25.58
C GLU A 549 -60.85 -6.54 -24.78
N ASP A 550 -61.92 -7.13 -24.27
CA ASP A 550 -61.89 -8.40 -23.54
C ASP A 550 -61.41 -9.53 -24.43
N TYR A 551 -61.89 -9.55 -25.69
CA TYR A 551 -61.50 -10.59 -26.63
C TYR A 551 -60.03 -10.48 -27.04
N LEU A 552 -59.50 -9.26 -27.25
CA LEU A 552 -58.08 -9.03 -27.50
C LEU A 552 -57.19 -9.47 -26.32
N VAL A 553 -57.62 -9.28 -25.07
CA VAL A 553 -56.89 -9.75 -23.88
C VAL A 553 -56.87 -11.29 -23.83
N SER A 554 -58.00 -11.92 -24.14
CA SER A 554 -58.11 -13.38 -24.19
C SER A 554 -57.20 -13.98 -25.27
N LEU A 555 -57.18 -13.39 -26.47
CA LEU A 555 -56.33 -13.83 -27.59
C LEU A 555 -54.85 -13.57 -27.29
N SER A 556 -54.52 -12.41 -26.71
CA SER A 556 -53.15 -12.10 -26.25
C SER A 556 -52.62 -13.14 -25.28
N SER A 557 -53.47 -13.67 -24.40
CA SER A 557 -53.07 -14.71 -23.44
C SER A 557 -52.93 -16.08 -24.08
N ARG A 558 -53.64 -16.35 -25.18
CA ARG A 558 -53.60 -17.62 -25.92
C ARG A 558 -52.39 -17.73 -26.85
N TRP A 559 -51.98 -16.64 -27.51
CA TRP A 559 -50.80 -16.67 -28.40
C TRP A 559 -49.49 -16.34 -27.67
N ASN A 560 -49.53 -15.54 -26.59
CA ASN A 560 -48.33 -15.20 -25.83
C ASN A 560 -48.23 -16.06 -24.55
N THR A 561 -47.56 -17.20 -24.68
CA THR A 561 -47.38 -18.19 -23.60
C THR A 561 -46.14 -17.95 -22.73
N LEU A 562 -45.50 -16.77 -22.83
CA LEU A 562 -44.34 -16.44 -22.00
C LEU A 562 -44.76 -16.30 -20.52
N LEU A 563 -43.96 -16.89 -19.63
CA LEU A 563 -44.19 -16.89 -18.18
C LEU A 563 -43.72 -15.59 -17.52
N ASP A 564 -42.66 -14.97 -18.05
CA ASP A 564 -42.14 -13.69 -17.57
C ASP A 564 -43.07 -12.53 -17.98
N PRO A 565 -43.63 -11.76 -17.01
CA PRO A 565 -44.53 -10.66 -17.31
C PRO A 565 -43.88 -9.53 -18.14
N VAL A 566 -42.58 -9.29 -17.98
CA VAL A 566 -41.86 -8.22 -18.71
C VAL A 566 -41.66 -8.64 -20.17
N ALA A 567 -41.14 -9.84 -20.40
CA ALA A 567 -40.99 -10.38 -21.75
C ALA A 567 -42.36 -10.53 -22.48
N LYS A 568 -43.41 -10.89 -21.74
CA LYS A 568 -44.78 -10.99 -22.26
C LYS A 568 -45.30 -9.62 -22.73
N ALA A 569 -45.08 -8.56 -21.94
CA ALA A 569 -45.48 -7.20 -22.30
C ALA A 569 -44.68 -6.67 -23.50
N ASN A 570 -43.37 -6.90 -23.54
CA ASN A 570 -42.50 -6.47 -24.64
C ASN A 570 -42.91 -7.13 -25.96
N LEU A 571 -43.11 -8.45 -25.99
CA LEU A 571 -43.53 -9.15 -27.21
C LEU A 571 -44.90 -8.68 -27.71
N ARG A 572 -45.83 -8.37 -26.79
CA ARG A 572 -47.14 -7.80 -27.16
C ARG A 572 -46.98 -6.42 -27.80
N GLU A 573 -46.13 -5.57 -27.24
CA GLU A 573 -45.89 -4.24 -27.79
C GLU A 573 -45.11 -4.26 -29.11
N ASP A 574 -44.19 -5.20 -29.28
CA ASP A 574 -43.46 -5.40 -30.54
C ASP A 574 -44.41 -5.80 -31.67
N ILE A 575 -45.34 -6.73 -31.41
CA ILE A 575 -46.36 -7.12 -32.40
C ILE A 575 -47.33 -5.96 -32.67
N ASN A 576 -47.79 -5.26 -31.62
CA ASN A 576 -48.64 -4.08 -31.78
C ASN A 576 -47.96 -2.98 -32.63
N SER A 577 -46.67 -2.75 -32.41
CA SER A 577 -45.87 -1.77 -33.17
C SER A 577 -45.70 -2.19 -34.61
N LEU A 578 -45.42 -3.47 -34.86
CA LEU A 578 -45.34 -4.03 -36.21
C LEU A 578 -46.67 -3.87 -36.97
N VAL A 579 -47.81 -4.15 -36.32
CA VAL A 579 -49.13 -3.96 -36.92
C VAL A 579 -49.41 -2.48 -37.17
N ARG A 580 -49.08 -1.58 -36.23
CA ARG A 580 -49.24 -0.12 -36.39
C ARG A 580 -48.47 0.40 -37.60
N ASP A 581 -47.22 -0.01 -37.76
CA ASP A 581 -46.38 0.47 -38.85
C ASP A 581 -46.79 -0.10 -40.20
N PHE A 582 -47.19 -1.38 -40.23
CA PHE A 582 -47.76 -1.99 -41.42
C PHE A 582 -49.04 -1.28 -41.85
N VAL A 583 -50.02 -1.16 -40.96
CA VAL A 583 -51.31 -0.50 -41.23
C VAL A 583 -51.11 0.96 -41.63
N ARG A 584 -50.24 1.72 -40.93
CA ARG A 584 -49.93 3.11 -41.28
C ARG A 584 -49.34 3.23 -42.69
N THR A 585 -48.49 2.28 -43.09
CA THR A 585 -47.91 2.26 -44.43
C THR A 585 -48.95 1.89 -45.49
N THR A 586 -49.78 0.87 -45.22
CA THR A 586 -50.83 0.40 -46.14
C THR A 586 -51.94 1.45 -46.32
N LEU A 587 -52.37 2.14 -45.25
CA LEU A 587 -53.43 3.15 -45.32
C LEU A 587 -53.01 4.39 -46.13
N ARG A 588 -51.71 4.72 -46.17
CA ARG A 588 -51.18 5.83 -46.98
C ARG A 588 -51.41 5.60 -48.48
N SER A 589 -51.32 4.35 -48.94
CA SER A 589 -51.50 3.99 -50.35
C SER A 589 -52.92 3.52 -50.71
N MET A 590 -53.81 3.34 -49.72
CA MET A 590 -55.11 2.69 -49.89
C MET A 590 -56.31 3.66 -49.83
N ARG A 591 -57.33 3.45 -50.67
CA ARG A 591 -58.59 4.23 -50.64
C ARG A 591 -59.56 3.68 -49.58
N PRO A 592 -60.33 4.52 -48.85
CA PRO A 592 -61.26 4.07 -47.82
C PRO A 592 -62.27 2.99 -48.27
N SER A 593 -62.77 3.08 -49.51
CA SER A 593 -63.72 2.12 -50.09
C SER A 593 -63.17 0.71 -50.32
N SER A 594 -61.85 0.52 -50.22
CA SER A 594 -61.21 -0.79 -50.38
C SER A 594 -61.04 -1.57 -49.06
N PHE A 595 -61.48 -0.99 -47.94
CA PHE A 595 -61.38 -1.58 -46.61
C PHE A 595 -62.58 -2.48 -46.31
N THR A 596 -62.55 -3.72 -46.83
CA THR A 596 -63.57 -4.76 -46.59
C THR A 596 -63.08 -5.80 -45.58
N PRO A 597 -63.99 -6.56 -44.93
CA PRO A 597 -63.60 -7.62 -43.98
C PRO A 597 -62.61 -8.63 -44.57
N GLU A 598 -62.81 -9.03 -45.83
CA GLU A 598 -61.94 -9.98 -46.54
C GLU A 598 -60.54 -9.40 -46.76
N ARG A 599 -60.43 -8.06 -46.87
CA ARG A 599 -59.15 -7.38 -47.01
C ARG A 599 -58.41 -7.28 -45.68
N ILE A 600 -59.13 -7.07 -44.58
CA ILE A 600 -58.57 -7.09 -43.22
C ILE A 600 -58.00 -8.47 -42.90
N GLU A 601 -58.71 -9.54 -43.30
CA GLU A 601 -58.24 -10.91 -43.15
C GLU A 601 -56.94 -11.16 -43.90
N ARG A 602 -56.86 -10.75 -45.18
CA ARG A 602 -55.62 -10.87 -45.97
C ARG A 602 -54.47 -10.05 -45.38
N MET A 603 -54.76 -8.86 -44.86
CA MET A 603 -53.75 -8.02 -44.20
C MET A 603 -53.21 -8.68 -42.93
N ALA A 604 -54.08 -9.29 -42.12
CA ALA A 604 -53.67 -10.00 -40.93
C ALA A 604 -52.88 -11.28 -41.25
N ALA A 605 -53.31 -12.07 -42.23
CA ALA A 605 -52.57 -13.24 -42.70
C ALA A 605 -51.16 -12.85 -43.19
N THR A 606 -51.05 -11.78 -44.00
CA THR A 606 -49.74 -11.27 -44.48
C THR A 606 -48.80 -10.86 -43.34
N ILE A 607 -49.36 -10.40 -42.21
CA ILE A 607 -48.56 -10.06 -41.02
C ILE A 607 -48.19 -11.33 -40.24
N ALA A 608 -49.15 -12.21 -39.98
CA ALA A 608 -48.96 -13.42 -39.19
C ALA A 608 -48.00 -14.41 -39.86
N ASP A 609 -48.09 -14.57 -41.19
CA ASP A 609 -47.28 -15.50 -41.99
C ASP A 609 -45.80 -15.07 -42.16
N ARG A 610 -45.38 -13.97 -41.53
CA ARG A 610 -43.97 -13.56 -41.55
C ARG A 610 -43.10 -14.64 -40.89
N PRO A 611 -41.92 -14.97 -41.44
CA PRO A 611 -41.07 -16.07 -40.96
C PRO A 611 -40.75 -16.00 -39.45
N ASN A 612 -40.68 -14.79 -38.91
CA ASN A 612 -40.38 -14.54 -37.49
C ASN A 612 -41.58 -14.79 -36.57
N LEU A 613 -42.81 -14.66 -37.07
CA LEU A 613 -44.06 -14.81 -36.31
C LEU A 613 -44.66 -16.22 -36.42
N MET A 614 -44.31 -16.96 -37.48
CA MET A 614 -44.60 -18.40 -37.64
C MET A 614 -44.04 -19.29 -36.51
N ARG A 615 -43.06 -18.79 -35.74
CA ARG A 615 -42.48 -19.48 -34.60
C ARG A 615 -43.37 -19.44 -33.33
N ILE A 616 -44.42 -18.62 -33.32
CA ILE A 616 -45.34 -18.48 -32.18
C ILE A 616 -46.28 -19.69 -32.17
N ARG A 617 -46.35 -20.39 -31.02
CA ARG A 617 -47.04 -21.68 -30.87
C ARG A 617 -48.51 -21.69 -31.31
N ASN A 618 -49.24 -20.60 -31.09
CA ASN A 618 -50.66 -20.51 -31.43
C ASN A 618 -50.88 -19.43 -32.51
N HIS A 619 -50.51 -19.78 -33.74
CA HIS A 619 -50.56 -18.89 -34.90
C HIS A 619 -51.98 -18.43 -35.23
N THR A 620 -52.97 -19.30 -35.09
CA THR A 620 -54.38 -18.97 -35.37
C THR A 620 -54.89 -17.89 -34.42
N ALA A 621 -54.57 -17.98 -33.12
CA ALA A 621 -54.92 -16.95 -32.15
C ALA A 621 -54.15 -15.63 -32.37
N LEU A 622 -52.91 -15.69 -32.89
CA LEU A 622 -52.14 -14.49 -33.26
C LEU A 622 -52.73 -13.78 -34.48
N GLU A 623 -53.09 -14.53 -35.51
CA GLU A 623 -53.70 -13.99 -36.72
C GLU A 623 -55.04 -13.30 -36.39
N GLU A 624 -55.87 -13.94 -35.57
CA GLU A 624 -57.14 -13.38 -35.09
C GLU A 624 -56.92 -12.15 -34.19
N TYR A 625 -55.90 -12.15 -33.34
CA TYR A 625 -55.50 -10.98 -32.56
C TYR A 625 -55.11 -9.80 -33.46
N VAL A 626 -54.32 -10.05 -34.51
CA VAL A 626 -53.90 -9.03 -35.47
C VAL A 626 -55.10 -8.47 -36.23
N LYS A 627 -56.04 -9.32 -36.69
CA LYS A 627 -57.29 -8.87 -37.35
C LYS A 627 -58.04 -7.83 -36.51
N LEU A 628 -58.28 -8.16 -35.25
CA LEU A 628 -59.04 -7.31 -34.32
C LEU A 628 -58.25 -6.08 -33.88
N TYR A 629 -56.92 -6.18 -33.78
CA TYR A 629 -56.07 -5.05 -33.44
C TYR A 629 -56.01 -4.00 -34.57
N ILE A 630 -56.05 -4.43 -35.83
CA ILE A 630 -56.18 -3.52 -36.99
C ILE A 630 -57.50 -2.73 -36.90
N ILE A 631 -58.60 -3.39 -36.54
CA ILE A 631 -59.91 -2.75 -36.35
C ILE A 631 -59.85 -1.75 -35.19
N LYS A 632 -59.24 -2.13 -34.05
CA LYS A 632 -59.04 -1.24 -32.89
C LYS A 632 -58.25 0.03 -33.26
N LEU A 633 -57.23 -0.10 -34.10
CA LEU A 633 -56.38 1.00 -34.56
C LEU A 633 -57.12 2.03 -35.41
N LEU A 634 -58.08 1.58 -36.21
CA LEU A 634 -58.83 2.42 -37.14
C LEU A 634 -60.08 3.05 -36.52
N LYS A 635 -60.52 2.55 -35.36
CA LYS A 635 -61.64 3.11 -34.58
C LYS A 635 -61.23 4.33 -33.75
N ARG A 636 -59.93 4.47 -33.43
CA ARG A 636 -59.32 5.64 -32.79
C ARG A 636 -59.07 6.73 -33.82
#